data_AF-A0A1F9YFB3-F1
#
_entry.id   AF-A0A1F9YFB3-F1
#
_cell.length_a   1.000
_cell.length_b   1.000
_cell.length_c   1.000
_cell.angle_alpha   90.00
_cell.angle_beta   90.00
_cell.angle_gamma   90.00
#
_symmetry.space_group_name_H-M   'P 1'
#
loop_
_entity.id
_entity.type
_entity.pdbx_description
1 polymer ?
#
loop_
_entity_poly.entity_id
_entity_poly.type
_entity_poly.pdbx_seq_one_letter_code
_entity_poly.pdbx_strand_id
1 'polypeptide(L)'
;MTKEMKQDIERLKTDMTDVRATSRRIVATLVRLEGKVDDMAGRMATTEDINVIKTQIDDFTGDSQAARRDRALQSESFMTHQKRLEEHEARLTRLETRKS
;
A
#
# COMPACT_ATOMS: atom_id res chain seq x y z
N MET A 1 -32.50 -63.16 -19.24
CA MET A 1 -32.38 -61.74 -18.87
C MET A 1 -33.72 -61.05 -19.15
N THR A 2 -34.34 -60.43 -18.15
CA THR A 2 -35.66 -59.79 -18.28
C THR A 2 -35.56 -58.46 -19.03
N LYS A 3 -36.70 -57.94 -19.52
CA LYS A 3 -36.77 -56.63 -20.18
C LYS A 3 -36.37 -55.49 -19.24
N GLU A 4 -36.74 -55.59 -17.97
CA GLU A 4 -36.36 -54.64 -16.91
C GLU A 4 -34.84 -54.64 -16.70
N MET A 5 -34.20 -55.80 -16.58
CA MET A 5 -32.73 -55.89 -16.47
C MET A 5 -32.01 -55.21 -17.65
N LYS A 6 -32.55 -55.30 -18.87
CA LYS A 6 -31.99 -54.60 -20.04
C LYS A 6 -32.11 -53.09 -19.89
N GLN A 7 -33.26 -52.60 -19.43
CA GLN A 7 -33.49 -51.17 -19.22
C GLN A 7 -32.60 -50.61 -18.12
N ASP A 8 -32.44 -51.34 -17.02
CA ASP A 8 -31.54 -50.95 -15.92
C ASP A 8 -30.08 -50.90 -16.36
N ILE A 9 -29.62 -51.86 -17.18
CA ILE A 9 -28.26 -51.85 -17.74
C ILE A 9 -28.04 -50.61 -18.61
N GLU A 10 -28.99 -50.24 -19.48
CA GLU A 10 -28.85 -49.05 -20.33
C GLU A 10 -28.91 -47.74 -19.52
N ARG A 11 -29.72 -47.70 -18.46
CA ARG A 11 -29.74 -46.57 -17.52
C ARG A 11 -28.40 -46.43 -16.79
N LEU A 12 -27.87 -47.52 -16.23
CA LEU A 12 -26.58 -47.52 -15.54
C LEU A 12 -25.43 -47.10 -16.46
N LYS A 13 -25.45 -47.50 -17.74
CA LYS A 13 -24.45 -47.04 -18.73
C LYS A 13 -24.53 -45.54 -18.98
N THR A 14 -25.74 -44.99 -19.06
CA THR A 14 -25.98 -43.56 -19.23
C THR A 14 -25.49 -42.80 -18.01
N ASP A 15 -25.92 -43.20 -16.81
CA ASP A 15 -25.51 -42.58 -15.54
C ASP A 15 -23.98 -42.64 -15.36
N MET A 16 -23.34 -43.77 -15.70
CA MET A 16 -21.88 -43.92 -15.66
C MET A 16 -21.17 -42.98 -16.64
N THR A 17 -21.76 -42.73 -17.81
CA THR A 17 -21.22 -41.77 -18.78
C THR A 17 -21.30 -40.35 -18.25
N ASP A 18 -22.42 -39.98 -17.63
CA ASP A 18 -22.63 -38.65 -17.04
C ASP A 18 -21.71 -38.41 -15.82
N VAL A 19 -21.52 -39.42 -14.98
CA VAL A 19 -20.56 -39.38 -13.86
C VAL A 19 -19.15 -39.15 -14.39
N ARG A 20 -18.73 -39.88 -15.42
CA ARG A 20 -17.41 -39.71 -16.04
C ARG A 20 -17.24 -38.32 -16.65
N ALA A 21 -18.26 -37.80 -17.33
CA ALA A 21 -18.24 -36.46 -17.91
C ALA A 21 -18.13 -35.38 -16.82
N THR A 22 -18.90 -35.53 -15.75
CA THR A 22 -18.88 -34.63 -14.59
C THR A 22 -17.53 -34.66 -13.89
N SER A 23 -16.97 -35.85 -13.65
CA SER A 23 -15.64 -36.01 -13.05
C SER A 23 -14.55 -35.30 -13.88
N ARG A 24 -14.55 -35.44 -15.20
CA ARG A 24 -13.60 -34.71 -16.07
C ARG A 24 -13.76 -33.20 -15.98
N ARG A 25 -14.99 -32.69 -15.92
CA ARG A 25 -15.26 -31.25 -15.76
C ARG A 25 -14.78 -30.72 -14.42
N ILE A 26 -14.95 -31.49 -13.35
CA ILE A 26 -14.44 -31.14 -12.01
C ILE A 26 -12.92 -31.07 -12.03
N VAL A 27 -12.25 -32.09 -12.58
CA VAL A 27 -10.77 -32.10 -12.68
C VAL A 27 -10.27 -30.89 -13.47
N ALA A 28 -10.85 -30.59 -14.63
CA ALA A 28 -10.47 -29.42 -15.42
C ALA A 28 -10.71 -28.10 -14.65
N THR A 29 -11.77 -28.03 -13.85
CA THR A 29 -12.06 -26.85 -13.02
C THR A 29 -11.04 -26.70 -11.89
N LEU A 30 -10.66 -27.80 -11.24
CA LEU A 30 -9.66 -27.80 -10.16
C LEU A 30 -8.30 -27.34 -10.68
N VAL A 31 -7.83 -27.88 -11.81
CA VAL A 31 -6.57 -27.44 -12.45
C VAL A 31 -6.61 -25.95 -12.77
N ARG A 32 -7.73 -25.45 -13.28
CA ARG A 32 -7.89 -24.01 -13.55
C ARG A 32 -7.88 -23.16 -12.28
N LEU A 33 -8.46 -23.65 -11.19
CA LEU A 33 -8.48 -22.95 -9.90
C LEU A 33 -7.09 -22.94 -9.26
N GLU A 34 -6.37 -24.05 -9.31
CA GLU A 34 -4.98 -24.17 -8.85
C GLU A 34 -4.09 -23.13 -9.53
N GLY A 35 -4.12 -23.05 -10.87
CA GLY A 35 -3.35 -22.03 -11.60
C GLY A 35 -3.73 -20.58 -11.27
N LYS A 36 -4.99 -20.32 -10.90
CA LYS A 36 -5.42 -18.99 -10.42
C LYS A 36 -4.89 -18.69 -9.01
N VAL A 37 -4.88 -19.69 -8.13
CA VAL A 37 -4.32 -19.56 -6.79
C VAL A 37 -2.83 -19.28 -6.87
N ASP A 38 -2.10 -19.94 -7.77
CA ASP A 38 -0.68 -19.70 -8.00
C ASP A 38 -0.40 -18.30 -8.55
N ASP A 39 -1.18 -17.83 -9.55
CA ASP A 39 -1.05 -16.46 -10.06
C ASP A 39 -1.37 -15.41 -8.99
N MET A 40 -2.38 -15.66 -8.14
CA MET A 40 -2.68 -14.79 -7.00
C MET A 40 -1.54 -14.77 -6.00
N ALA A 41 -0.98 -15.93 -5.64
CA ALA A 41 0.13 -16.05 -4.71
C ALA A 41 1.38 -15.31 -5.23
N GLY A 42 1.66 -15.39 -6.53
CA GLY A 42 2.78 -14.68 -7.15
C GLY A 42 2.63 -13.16 -7.24
N ARG A 43 1.40 -12.63 -7.16
CA ARG A 43 1.12 -11.18 -7.21
C ARG A 43 0.80 -10.56 -5.85
N MET A 44 0.62 -11.39 -4.84
CA MET A 44 0.26 -10.92 -3.52
C MET A 44 1.44 -10.17 -2.90
N ALA A 45 1.19 -8.96 -2.40
CA ALA A 45 2.18 -8.24 -1.63
C ALA A 45 2.61 -9.07 -0.42
N THR A 46 3.90 -9.18 -0.21
CA THR A 46 4.49 -9.93 0.88
C THR A 46 4.55 -9.08 2.15
N THR A 47 4.75 -9.72 3.30
CA THR A 47 5.07 -9.01 4.54
C THR A 47 6.33 -8.15 4.40
N GLU A 48 7.29 -8.58 3.57
CA GLU A 48 8.52 -7.83 3.31
C GLU A 48 8.23 -6.53 2.55
N ASP A 49 7.39 -6.58 1.51
CA ASP A 49 6.96 -5.38 0.78
C ASP A 49 6.31 -4.35 1.72
N ILE A 50 5.49 -4.84 2.67
CA ILE A 50 4.85 -4.00 3.68
C ILE A 50 5.88 -3.40 4.65
N ASN A 51 6.89 -4.18 5.06
CA ASN A 51 7.94 -3.70 5.97
C ASN A 51 8.78 -2.59 5.31
N VAL A 52 9.16 -2.77 4.04
CA VAL A 52 9.90 -1.75 3.27
C VAL A 52 9.10 -0.45 3.20
N ILE A 53 7.82 -0.53 2.86
CA ILE A 53 6.94 0.66 2.81
C ILE A 53 6.84 1.32 4.19
N LYS A 54 6.71 0.53 5.25
CA LYS A 54 6.64 1.06 6.62
C LYS A 54 7.91 1.82 7.00
N THR A 55 9.09 1.25 6.73
CA THR A 55 10.37 1.92 6.98
C THR A 55 10.48 3.22 6.20
N GLN A 56 10.10 3.23 4.92
CA GLN A 56 10.11 4.45 4.10
C GLN A 56 9.17 5.54 4.65
N ILE A 57 8.00 5.15 5.19
CA ILE A 57 7.08 6.08 5.84
C ILE A 57 7.65 6.63 7.14
N ASP A 58 8.27 5.78 7.95
CA ASP A 58 8.89 6.18 9.22
C ASP A 58 10.04 7.16 8.98
N ASP A 59 10.91 6.88 7.99
CA ASP A 59 12.02 7.74 7.58
C ASP A 59 11.51 9.10 7.08
N PHE A 60 10.55 9.09 6.15
CA PHE A 60 9.94 10.32 5.63
C PHE A 60 9.29 11.16 6.74
N THR A 61 8.64 10.50 7.70
CA THR A 61 8.02 11.18 8.84
C THR A 61 9.09 11.81 9.72
N GLY A 62 10.19 11.09 9.98
CA GLY A 62 11.35 11.62 10.70
C GLY A 62 11.93 12.86 10.05
N ASP A 63 12.22 12.79 8.75
CA ASP A 63 12.78 13.89 7.96
C ASP A 63 11.85 15.10 7.93
N SER A 64 10.54 14.87 7.76
CA SER A 64 9.53 15.93 7.76
C SER A 64 9.47 16.66 9.11
N GLN A 65 9.59 15.94 10.23
CA GLN A 65 9.62 16.55 11.55
C GLN A 65 10.93 17.32 11.80
N ALA A 66 12.07 16.79 11.36
CA ALA A 66 13.35 17.49 11.45
C ALA A 66 13.33 18.81 10.65
N ALA A 67 12.87 18.76 9.40
CA ALA A 67 12.75 19.96 8.56
C ALA A 67 11.80 21.02 9.16
N ARG A 68 10.71 20.59 9.81
CA ARG A 68 9.80 21.50 10.53
C ARG A 68 10.48 22.18 11.71
N ARG A 69 11.27 21.44 12.49
CA ARG A 69 12.04 21.98 13.62
C ARG A 69 13.08 22.99 13.15
N ASP A 70 13.84 22.65 12.11
CA ASP A 70 14.85 23.54 11.54
C ASP A 70 14.24 24.84 11.04
N ARG A 71 13.09 24.76 10.35
CA ARG A 71 12.36 25.95 9.90
C ARG A 71 11.87 26.81 11.07
N ALA A 72 11.40 26.20 12.16
CA ALA A 72 10.96 26.93 13.34
C ALA A 72 12.12 27.70 13.98
N LEU A 73 13.29 27.06 14.12
CA LEU A 73 14.52 27.69 14.63
C LEU A 73 14.99 28.84 13.73
N GLN A 74 14.97 28.65 12.41
CA GLN A 74 15.27 29.71 11.45
C GLN A 74 14.31 30.89 11.60
N SER A 75 13.01 30.62 11.75
CA SER A 75 12.01 31.68 11.96
C SER A 75 12.27 32.46 13.25
N GLU A 76 12.64 31.81 14.34
CA GLU A 76 12.97 32.48 15.61
C GLU A 76 14.22 33.36 15.48
N SER A 77 15.26 32.84 14.82
CA SER A 77 16.47 33.63 14.54
C SER A 77 16.16 34.85 13.67
N PHE A 78 15.30 34.69 12.66
CA PHE A 78 14.87 35.79 11.79
C PHE A 78 14.17 36.89 12.58
N MET A 79 13.20 36.53 13.43
CA MET A 79 12.49 37.49 14.28
C MET A 79 13.43 38.22 15.25
N THR A 80 14.42 37.51 15.80
CA THR A 80 15.45 38.11 16.66
C THR A 80 16.30 39.12 15.90
N HIS A 81 16.74 38.78 14.69
CA HIS A 81 17.53 39.68 13.84
C HIS A 81 16.72 40.89 13.39
N GLN A 82 15.44 40.70 13.02
CA GLN A 82 14.53 41.78 12.67
C GLN A 82 14.41 42.80 13.81
N LYS A 83 14.13 42.33 15.03
CA LYS A 83 14.02 43.22 16.20
C LYS A 83 15.32 44.00 16.46
N ARG A 84 16.48 43.35 16.32
CA ARG A 84 17.77 44.03 16.49
C ARG A 84 17.97 45.12 15.43
N LEU A 85 17.59 44.87 14.18
CA LEU A 85 17.66 45.88 13.12
C LEU A 85 16.77 47.09 13.44
N GLU A 86 15.53 46.85 13.89
CA GLU A 86 14.61 47.92 14.32
C GLU A 86 15.20 48.74 15.48
N GLU A 87 15.82 48.09 16.47
CA GLU A 87 16.51 48.78 17.57
C GLU A 87 17.72 49.60 17.10
N HIS A 88 18.51 49.07 16.17
CA HIS A 88 19.65 49.77 15.57
C HIS A 88 19.21 50.98 14.75
N GLU A 89 18.15 50.85 13.97
CA GLU A 89 17.55 51.93 13.18
C GLU A 89 17.07 53.05 14.10
N ALA A 90 16.31 52.71 15.16
CA ALA A 90 15.87 53.68 16.16
C ALA A 90 17.04 54.41 16.84
N ARG A 91 18.15 53.71 17.12
CA ARG A 91 19.37 54.31 17.68
C ARG A 91 20.06 55.25 16.71
N LEU A 92 20.15 54.89 15.43
CA LEU A 92 20.74 55.74 14.39
C LEU A 92 19.94 57.03 14.24
N THR A 93 18.61 56.96 14.15
CA THR A 93 17.75 58.15 14.07
C THR A 93 17.92 59.06 15.28
N ARG A 94 18.05 58.52 16.50
CA ARG A 94 18.33 59.30 17.71
C ARG A 94 19.70 59.99 17.68
N LEU A 95 20.71 59.34 17.10
CA LEU A 95 22.05 59.91 16.97
C LEU A 95 22.10 61.01 15.92
N GLU A 96 21.41 60.83 14.80
CA GLU A 96 21.28 61.83 13.73
C GLU A 96 20.55 63.09 14.23
N THR A 97 19.43 62.90 14.94
CA THR A 97 18.68 64.01 15.55
C THR A 97 19.41 64.72 16.68
N ARG A 98 20.38 64.07 17.35
CA ARG A 98 21.24 64.71 18.37
C ARG A 98 22.43 65.48 17.79
N LYS A 99 22.85 65.15 16.57
CA LYS A 99 23.98 65.80 15.89
C LYS A 99 23.55 67.02 15.06
N SER A 100 22.28 67.10 14.70
CA SER A 100 21.66 68.22 14.01
C SER A 100 21.13 69.27 14.98
#